data_AF-A0A7C8BQI6-F1
#
_entry.id   AF-A0A7C8BQI6-F1
#
_cell.length_a   1.000
_cell.length_b   1.000
_cell.length_c   1.000
_cell.angle_alpha   90.00
_cell.angle_beta   90.00
_cell.angle_gamma   90.00
#
_symmetry.space_group_name_H-M   'P 1'
#
loop_
_entity.id
_entity.type
_entity.pdbx_description
1 polymer ?
#
loop_
_entity_poly.entity_id
_entity_poly.type
_entity_poly.pdbx_seq_one_letter_code
_entity_poly.pdbx_strand_id
1 'polypeptide(L)'
;MLHACCGPCSLEPVRILRSEGIEPVIFYANSNIHPAEEYARRLATLRAWAAEEEVAVAEGAYDAKAWEAAVGRIGNAAEAKFGVICDEEGDGRGETDSEARAAREGDGAAADGPSEARIAREARCRACYRLRFTEAARYAAEHGFAALGTTLSVSPYQYTRIIREELERACAREGIEARFVDYRPFYDEATRRSREGGMYRQNYCGCRFSEAEAAAEREERAAARRAAREAAKAARADERAAEEAERARKRAEKRAYADRQARKRAALKALRGQRGDE
;
A
#
# COMPACT_ATOMS: atom_id res chain seq x y z
N MET A 1 22.74 -6.40 -13.67
CA MET A 1 22.28 -5.27 -12.84
C MET A 1 20.81 -5.43 -12.51
N LEU A 2 20.35 -4.96 -11.34
CA LEU A 2 18.96 -5.01 -10.90
C LEU A 2 18.45 -3.59 -10.62
N HIS A 3 17.55 -3.06 -11.46
CA HIS A 3 16.89 -1.79 -11.18
C HIS A 3 15.92 -1.93 -10.00
N ALA A 4 16.00 -1.05 -9.01
CA ALA A 4 15.18 -1.09 -7.80
C ALA A 4 14.33 0.18 -7.59
N CYS A 5 13.07 -0.01 -7.17
CA CYS A 5 12.18 1.08 -6.81
C CYS A 5 12.20 1.45 -5.31
N CYS A 6 12.55 0.51 -4.43
CA CYS A 6 12.68 0.69 -2.98
C CYS A 6 13.37 -0.53 -2.35
N GLY A 7 13.83 -0.38 -1.10
CA GLY A 7 14.43 -1.47 -0.33
C GLY A 7 13.53 -2.71 -0.18
N PRO A 8 12.27 -2.59 0.30
CA PRO A 8 11.40 -3.74 0.48
C PRO A 8 11.17 -4.58 -0.78
N CYS A 9 11.13 -3.96 -1.97
CA CYS A 9 10.99 -4.68 -3.23
C CYS A 9 12.27 -5.40 -3.66
N SER A 10 13.43 -5.10 -3.08
CA SER A 10 14.69 -5.80 -3.41
C SER A 10 14.87 -7.11 -2.66
N LEU A 11 14.15 -7.34 -1.55
CA LEU A 11 14.33 -8.50 -0.66
C LEU A 11 14.27 -9.85 -1.40
N GLU A 12 13.17 -10.10 -2.09
CA GLU A 12 12.94 -11.38 -2.77
C GLU A 12 13.70 -11.50 -4.08
N PRO A 13 13.75 -10.48 -4.96
CA PRO A 13 14.57 -10.53 -6.17
C PRO A 13 16.05 -10.81 -5.89
N VAL A 14 16.66 -10.15 -4.89
CA VAL A 14 18.08 -10.38 -4.55
C VAL A 14 18.29 -11.79 -4.00
N ARG A 15 17.43 -12.25 -3.09
CA ARG A 15 17.49 -13.63 -2.56
C ARG A 15 17.42 -14.67 -3.69
N ILE A 16 16.48 -14.49 -4.62
CA ILE A 16 16.27 -15.42 -5.73
C ILE A 16 17.47 -15.40 -6.68
N LEU A 17 17.94 -14.22 -7.09
CA LEU A 17 19.12 -14.11 -7.97
C LEU A 17 20.36 -14.77 -7.34
N ARG A 18 20.61 -14.54 -6.05
CA ARG A 18 21.71 -15.20 -5.32
C ARG A 18 21.55 -16.71 -5.27
N SER A 19 20.33 -17.23 -5.11
CA SER A 19 20.08 -18.67 -5.16
C SER A 19 20.33 -19.30 -6.53
N GLU A 20 20.31 -18.48 -7.60
CA GLU A 20 20.66 -18.86 -8.97
C GLU A 20 22.16 -18.65 -9.26
N GLY A 21 22.97 -18.25 -8.27
CA GLY A 21 24.39 -17.96 -8.43
C GLY A 21 24.69 -16.61 -9.08
N ILE A 22 23.72 -15.70 -9.13
CA ILE A 22 23.86 -14.35 -9.70
C ILE A 22 23.99 -13.35 -8.55
N GLU A 23 25.11 -12.64 -8.47
CA GLU A 23 25.27 -11.52 -7.54
C GLU A 23 24.85 -10.20 -8.21
N PRO A 24 23.72 -9.58 -7.81
CA PRO A 24 23.24 -8.38 -8.45
C PRO A 24 23.90 -7.12 -7.89
N VAL A 25 24.22 -6.18 -8.77
CA VAL A 25 24.37 -4.76 -8.39
C VAL A 25 23.01 -4.09 -8.51
N ILE A 26 22.54 -3.48 -7.44
CA ILE A 26 21.29 -2.70 -7.43
C ILE A 26 21.54 -1.34 -8.07
N PHE A 27 20.65 -0.92 -8.96
CA PHE A 27 20.64 0.42 -9.53
C PHE A 27 19.40 1.19 -9.07
N TYR A 28 19.61 2.35 -8.46
CA TYR A 28 18.56 3.21 -7.92
C TYR A 28 18.54 4.56 -8.64
N ALA A 29 17.59 4.75 -9.56
CA ALA A 29 17.39 5.99 -10.31
C ALA A 29 15.89 6.26 -10.49
N ASN A 30 15.31 6.92 -9.50
CA ASN A 30 13.87 7.02 -9.32
C ASN A 30 13.39 8.48 -9.35
N SER A 31 13.67 9.19 -10.44
CA SER A 31 13.26 10.60 -10.67
C SER A 31 11.75 10.84 -10.57
N ASN A 32 10.94 9.78 -10.60
CA ASN A 32 9.51 9.85 -10.38
C ASN A 32 9.10 10.05 -8.91
N ILE A 33 10.00 9.82 -7.96
CA ILE A 33 9.65 9.88 -6.53
C ILE A 33 9.49 11.34 -6.11
N HIS A 34 8.34 11.62 -5.53
CA HIS A 34 7.93 12.91 -5.03
C HIS A 34 7.34 12.74 -3.61
N PRO A 35 7.64 13.67 -2.69
CA PRO A 35 8.62 14.74 -2.83
C PRO A 35 10.07 14.23 -2.69
N ALA A 36 11.08 15.11 -2.75
CA ALA A 36 12.49 14.71 -2.72
C ALA A 36 12.90 14.02 -1.40
N GLU A 37 12.23 14.36 -0.31
CA GLU A 37 12.39 13.74 1.01
C GLU A 37 12.00 12.26 0.96
N GLU A 38 10.98 11.90 0.18
CA GLU A 38 10.60 10.50 0.00
C GLU A 38 11.67 9.73 -0.78
N TYR A 39 12.28 10.35 -1.80
CA TYR A 39 13.40 9.74 -2.54
C TYR A 39 14.55 9.43 -1.58
N ALA A 40 14.96 10.43 -0.80
CA ALA A 40 16.02 10.28 0.19
C ALA A 40 15.71 9.19 1.23
N ARG A 41 14.46 9.13 1.71
CA ARG A 41 14.03 8.13 2.69
C ARG A 41 14.05 6.72 2.11
N ARG A 42 13.55 6.52 0.89
CA ARG A 42 13.57 5.20 0.23
C ARG A 42 14.99 4.75 -0.11
N LEU A 43 15.85 5.66 -0.55
CA LEU A 43 17.26 5.39 -0.80
C LEU A 43 18.01 5.04 0.49
N ALA A 44 17.82 5.79 1.57
CA ALA A 44 18.43 5.50 2.87
C ALA A 44 18.02 4.11 3.39
N THR A 45 16.74 3.76 3.25
CA THR A 45 16.22 2.43 3.62
C THR A 45 16.85 1.33 2.78
N LEU A 46 16.98 1.53 1.46
CA LEU A 46 17.63 0.58 0.56
C LEU A 46 19.11 0.40 0.93
N ARG A 47 19.83 1.50 1.16
CA ARG A 47 21.27 1.47 1.51
C ARG A 47 21.54 0.77 2.83
N ALA A 48 20.73 1.04 3.86
CA ALA A 48 20.88 0.38 5.16
C ALA A 48 20.77 -1.14 5.02
N TRP A 49 19.70 -1.62 4.38
CA TRP A 49 19.50 -3.04 4.12
C TRP A 49 20.56 -3.65 3.21
N ALA A 50 20.93 -2.96 2.12
CA ALA A 50 21.93 -3.45 1.18
C ALA A 50 23.33 -3.57 1.82
N ALA A 51 23.67 -2.68 2.77
CA ALA A 51 24.91 -2.78 3.53
C ALA A 51 24.94 -4.00 4.45
N GLU A 52 23.82 -4.32 5.10
CA GLU A 52 23.70 -5.53 5.95
C GLU A 52 23.78 -6.82 5.13
N GLU A 53 23.21 -6.83 3.93
CA GLU A 53 23.22 -7.99 3.02
C GLU A 53 24.45 -8.03 2.09
N GLU A 54 25.38 -7.09 2.23
CA GLU A 54 26.57 -6.95 1.39
C GLU A 54 26.25 -6.88 -0.12
N VAL A 55 25.16 -6.20 -0.49
CA VAL A 55 24.73 -5.98 -1.88
C VAL A 55 25.22 -4.61 -2.35
N ALA A 56 25.89 -4.56 -3.50
CA ALA A 56 26.34 -3.29 -4.07
C ALA A 56 25.16 -2.44 -4.58
N VAL A 57 25.22 -1.12 -4.32
CA VAL A 57 24.21 -0.16 -4.77
C VAL A 57 24.88 0.95 -5.58
N ALA A 58 24.44 1.11 -6.82
CA ALA A 58 24.72 2.26 -7.68
C ALA A 58 23.50 3.21 -7.69
N GLU A 59 23.76 4.51 -7.56
CA GLU A 59 22.73 5.55 -7.64
C GLU A 59 22.86 6.29 -8.98
N GLY A 60 21.75 6.45 -9.70
CA GLY A 60 21.68 7.24 -10.92
C GLY A 60 21.27 8.68 -10.65
N ALA A 61 20.90 9.41 -11.71
CA ALA A 61 20.47 10.79 -11.55
C ALA A 61 19.08 10.87 -10.90
N TYR A 62 18.89 11.88 -10.06
CA TYR A 62 17.56 12.28 -9.57
C TYR A 62 17.19 13.63 -10.19
N ASP A 63 16.41 13.58 -11.27
CA ASP A 63 15.93 14.75 -12.00
C ASP A 63 14.40 14.76 -12.08
N ALA A 64 13.79 15.18 -10.97
CA ALA A 64 12.34 15.33 -10.87
C ALA A 64 11.78 16.35 -11.89
N LYS A 65 12.57 17.35 -12.31
CA LYS A 65 12.13 18.35 -13.29
C LYS A 65 12.01 17.74 -14.68
N ALA A 66 13.00 16.96 -15.11
CA ALA A 66 12.92 16.23 -16.37
C ALA A 66 11.77 15.20 -16.35
N TRP A 67 11.56 14.54 -15.21
CA TRP A 67 10.42 13.63 -15.06
C TRP A 67 9.07 14.35 -15.21
N GLU A 68 8.86 15.49 -14.56
CA GLU A 68 7.62 16.28 -14.69
C GLU A 68 7.42 16.78 -16.14
N ALA A 69 8.49 17.23 -16.80
CA ALA A 69 8.43 17.69 -18.19
C ALA A 69 8.03 16.57 -19.17
N ALA A 70 8.45 15.33 -18.93
CA ALA A 70 8.18 14.19 -19.81
C ALA A 70 6.91 13.41 -19.43
N VAL A 71 6.80 13.00 -18.17
CA VAL A 71 5.76 12.12 -17.66
C VAL A 71 4.66 12.91 -16.95
N GLY A 72 5.04 13.96 -16.21
CA GLY A 72 4.11 14.84 -15.51
C GLY A 72 3.05 15.43 -16.43
N ARG A 73 3.43 15.90 -17.63
CA ARG A 73 2.48 16.36 -18.66
C ARG A 73 1.42 15.34 -19.06
N ILE A 74 1.77 14.04 -19.12
CA ILE A 74 0.85 12.96 -19.50
C ILE A 74 -0.12 12.73 -18.34
N GLY A 75 0.38 12.69 -17.11
CA GLY A 75 -0.46 12.57 -15.92
C GLY A 75 -1.40 13.77 -15.75
N ASN A 76 -0.94 15.00 -16.00
CA ASN A 76 -1.77 16.20 -15.96
C ASN A 76 -2.90 16.15 -16.99
N ALA A 77 -2.61 15.68 -18.20
CA ALA A 77 -3.64 15.52 -19.22
C ALA A 77 -4.69 14.47 -18.82
N ALA A 78 -4.27 13.38 -18.18
CA ALA A 78 -5.18 12.36 -17.66
C ALA A 78 -6.04 12.92 -16.50
N GLU A 79 -5.42 13.60 -15.53
CA GLU A 79 -6.10 14.21 -14.38
C GLU A 79 -7.07 15.32 -14.80
N ALA A 80 -6.73 16.13 -15.80
CA ALA A 80 -7.63 17.14 -16.34
C ALA A 80 -8.89 16.53 -17.00
N LYS A 81 -8.78 15.32 -17.56
CA LYS A 81 -9.90 14.64 -18.22
C LYS A 81 -10.74 13.79 -17.25
N PHE A 82 -10.10 13.10 -16.31
CA PHE A 82 -10.74 12.07 -15.48
C PHE A 82 -10.72 12.38 -13.98
N GLY A 83 -10.07 13.46 -13.55
CA GLY A 83 -9.77 13.70 -12.14
C GLY A 83 -8.74 12.70 -11.59
N VAL A 84 -8.77 12.48 -10.28
CA VAL A 84 -7.94 11.47 -9.62
C VAL A 84 -8.46 10.07 -10.00
N ILE A 85 -7.60 9.22 -10.55
CA ILE A 85 -7.98 7.90 -11.09
C ILE A 85 -7.82 6.81 -10.01
N CYS A 86 -8.87 6.57 -9.22
CA CYS A 86 -8.94 5.52 -8.19
C CYS A 86 -9.28 4.14 -8.78
N ASP A 87 -8.99 3.06 -8.04
CA ASP A 87 -9.42 1.66 -8.29
C ASP A 87 -8.95 1.01 -9.62
N GLU A 88 -8.14 1.71 -10.40
CA GLU A 88 -7.57 1.22 -11.67
C GLU A 88 -6.12 0.73 -11.55
N GLU A 89 -5.70 0.34 -10.33
CA GLU A 89 -4.31 0.01 -10.04
C GLU A 89 -3.91 -1.38 -10.55
N GLY A 90 -2.78 -1.43 -11.26
CA GLY A 90 -2.00 -2.64 -11.50
C GLY A 90 -2.70 -3.81 -12.18
N ASP A 91 -2.04 -4.95 -12.10
CA ASP A 91 -2.47 -6.23 -12.66
C ASP A 91 -2.95 -7.22 -11.57
N GLY A 92 -2.96 -6.78 -10.30
CA GLY A 92 -3.30 -7.61 -9.15
C GLY A 92 -2.31 -8.74 -8.90
N ARG A 93 -2.67 -9.63 -7.97
CA ARG A 93 -1.97 -10.85 -7.57
C ARG A 93 -2.22 -12.04 -8.52
N GLY A 94 -2.72 -11.79 -9.74
CA GLY A 94 -3.15 -12.87 -10.64
C GLY A 94 -4.52 -13.43 -10.27
N GLU A 95 -4.70 -14.75 -10.33
CA GLU A 95 -5.99 -15.47 -10.16
C GLU A 95 -6.75 -15.13 -8.86
N THR A 96 -6.04 -14.76 -7.79
CA THR A 96 -6.66 -14.45 -6.48
C THR A 96 -7.36 -13.08 -6.44
N ASP A 97 -6.94 -12.12 -7.28
CA ASP A 97 -7.59 -10.81 -7.35
C ASP A 97 -8.72 -10.76 -8.41
N SER A 98 -8.76 -11.71 -9.35
CA SER A 98 -9.88 -11.83 -10.30
C SER A 98 -11.19 -12.22 -9.61
N GLU A 99 -11.14 -13.10 -8.61
CA GLU A 99 -12.32 -13.47 -7.81
C GLU A 99 -12.81 -12.30 -6.94
N ALA A 100 -11.88 -11.51 -6.39
CA ALA A 100 -12.21 -10.33 -5.58
C ALA A 100 -12.73 -9.14 -6.40
N ARG A 101 -12.31 -8.98 -7.68
CA ARG A 101 -12.89 -8.03 -8.63
C ARG A 101 -14.29 -8.48 -9.07
N ALA A 102 -14.46 -9.75 -9.43
CA ALA A 102 -15.76 -10.32 -9.78
C ALA A 102 -16.80 -10.20 -8.64
N ALA A 103 -16.36 -10.29 -7.38
CA ALA A 103 -17.25 -10.11 -6.23
C ALA A 103 -17.68 -8.65 -5.98
N ARG A 104 -16.99 -7.65 -6.54
CA ARG A 104 -17.35 -6.22 -6.45
C ARG A 104 -18.21 -5.77 -7.62
N GLU A 105 -18.06 -6.42 -8.77
CA GLU A 105 -18.81 -6.19 -10.00
C GLU A 105 -20.03 -7.14 -10.01
N GLY A 106 -21.11 -6.79 -9.29
CA GLY A 106 -22.35 -7.59 -9.34
C GLY A 106 -22.89 -7.69 -10.77
N ASP A 107 -23.40 -8.88 -11.15
CA ASP A 107 -24.13 -9.39 -12.35
C ASP A 107 -24.40 -8.49 -13.60
N GLY A 108 -23.62 -7.45 -13.83
CA GLY A 108 -23.61 -6.63 -15.03
C GLY A 108 -22.41 -7.07 -15.87
N ALA A 109 -22.68 -7.77 -16.96
CA ALA A 109 -21.67 -8.18 -17.93
C ALA A 109 -20.70 -7.01 -18.23
N ALA A 110 -19.43 -7.19 -17.84
CA ALA A 110 -18.38 -6.23 -18.08
C ALA A 110 -18.27 -5.92 -19.58
N ALA A 111 -18.26 -4.64 -19.94
CA ALA A 111 -17.86 -4.23 -21.28
C ALA A 111 -16.41 -4.72 -21.53
N ASP A 112 -16.18 -5.43 -22.62
CA ASP A 112 -14.89 -6.04 -23.00
C ASP A 112 -13.77 -4.98 -23.12
N GLY A 113 -13.06 -4.69 -22.03
CA GLY A 113 -11.80 -3.93 -22.07
C GLY A 113 -11.54 -2.98 -20.89
N PRO A 114 -10.30 -2.48 -20.77
CA PRO A 114 -9.94 -1.49 -19.76
C PRO A 114 -10.67 -0.16 -20.00
N SER A 115 -11.08 0.51 -18.92
CA SER A 115 -11.73 1.84 -18.98
C SER A 115 -10.81 2.89 -19.63
N GLU A 116 -11.37 3.97 -20.19
CA GLU A 116 -10.55 5.06 -20.73
C GLU A 116 -9.63 5.69 -19.67
N ALA A 117 -10.09 5.77 -18.42
CA ALA A 117 -9.31 6.26 -17.30
C ALA A 117 -8.13 5.33 -17.00
N ARG A 118 -8.35 4.01 -17.00
CA ARG A 118 -7.28 3.02 -16.88
C ARG A 118 -6.25 3.17 -18.00
N ILE A 119 -6.71 3.30 -19.26
CA ILE A 119 -5.81 3.48 -20.41
C ILE A 119 -4.95 4.73 -20.23
N ALA A 120 -5.53 5.84 -19.76
CA ALA A 120 -4.79 7.07 -19.50
C ALA A 120 -3.76 6.92 -18.37
N ARG A 121 -4.13 6.19 -17.30
CA ARG A 121 -3.23 5.85 -16.19
C ARG A 121 -2.07 4.95 -16.64
N GLU A 122 -2.37 3.92 -17.43
CA GLU A 122 -1.39 3.03 -18.04
C GLU A 122 -0.42 3.81 -18.94
N ALA A 123 -0.90 4.78 -19.72
CA ALA A 123 -0.04 5.62 -20.57
C ALA A 123 0.96 6.46 -19.75
N ARG A 124 0.52 7.05 -18.63
CA ARG A 124 1.40 7.74 -17.69
C ARG A 124 2.45 6.79 -17.10
N CYS A 125 2.03 5.63 -16.60
CA CYS A 125 2.95 4.66 -16.00
C CYS A 125 3.94 4.09 -17.03
N ARG A 126 3.51 3.83 -18.27
CA ARG A 126 4.38 3.43 -19.38
C ARG A 126 5.48 4.46 -19.64
N ALA A 127 5.13 5.73 -19.70
CA ALA A 127 6.12 6.79 -19.89
C ALA A 127 7.12 6.86 -18.72
N CYS A 128 6.66 6.65 -17.48
CA CYS A 128 7.51 6.56 -16.30
C CYS A 128 8.49 5.37 -16.38
N TYR A 129 8.00 4.17 -16.68
CA TYR A 129 8.83 2.98 -16.80
C TYR A 129 9.86 3.13 -17.92
N ARG A 130 9.44 3.67 -19.07
CA ARG A 130 10.34 3.93 -20.20
C ARG A 130 11.53 4.80 -19.80
N LEU A 131 11.27 5.92 -19.13
CA LEU A 131 12.31 6.84 -18.69
C LEU A 131 13.31 6.12 -17.76
N ARG A 132 12.79 5.41 -16.76
CA ARG A 132 13.61 4.68 -15.78
C ARG A 132 14.43 3.56 -16.39
N PHE A 133 13.83 2.76 -17.29
CA PHE A 133 14.53 1.66 -17.94
C PHE A 133 15.52 2.13 -18.99
N THR A 134 15.27 3.24 -19.67
CA THR A 134 16.23 3.83 -20.60
C THR A 134 17.50 4.28 -19.84
N GLU A 135 17.33 4.95 -18.70
CA GLU A 135 18.47 5.34 -17.85
C GLU A 135 19.21 4.10 -17.29
N ALA A 136 18.46 3.13 -16.77
CA ALA A 136 19.06 1.91 -16.22
C ALA A 136 19.77 1.06 -17.28
N ALA A 137 19.20 0.89 -18.47
CA ALA A 137 19.82 0.10 -19.54
C ALA A 137 21.10 0.78 -20.05
N ARG A 138 21.07 2.10 -20.22
CA ARG A 138 22.25 2.88 -20.61
C ARG A 138 23.37 2.74 -19.58
N TYR A 139 23.06 2.93 -18.30
CA TYR A 139 24.04 2.73 -17.22
C TYR A 139 24.59 1.30 -17.22
N ALA A 140 23.71 0.31 -17.41
CA ALA A 140 24.11 -1.10 -17.46
C ALA A 140 25.16 -1.36 -18.55
N ALA A 141 24.91 -0.87 -19.77
CA ALA A 141 25.80 -1.03 -20.91
C ALA A 141 27.12 -0.29 -20.72
N GLU A 142 27.10 0.97 -20.27
CA GLU A 142 28.29 1.79 -20.00
C GLU A 142 29.22 1.15 -18.94
N HIS A 143 28.67 0.34 -18.03
CA HIS A 143 29.41 -0.32 -16.94
C HIS A 143 29.62 -1.82 -17.17
N GLY A 144 29.35 -2.34 -18.38
CA GLY A 144 29.66 -3.71 -18.76
C GLY A 144 28.76 -4.79 -18.14
N PHE A 145 27.55 -4.46 -17.70
CA PHE A 145 26.59 -5.46 -17.25
C PHE A 145 25.94 -6.19 -18.43
N ALA A 146 25.95 -7.52 -18.38
CA ALA A 146 25.37 -8.35 -19.45
C ALA A 146 23.83 -8.32 -19.50
N ALA A 147 23.18 -8.09 -18.36
CA ALA A 147 21.72 -8.14 -18.23
C ALA A 147 21.16 -7.09 -17.27
N LEU A 148 19.91 -6.67 -17.52
CA LEU A 148 19.13 -5.81 -16.63
C LEU A 148 17.82 -6.51 -16.21
N GLY A 149 17.63 -6.63 -14.90
CA GLY A 149 16.35 -7.01 -14.29
C GLY A 149 15.71 -5.85 -13.53
N THR A 150 14.52 -6.06 -12.97
CA THR A 150 13.80 -5.01 -12.22
C THR A 150 13.01 -5.57 -11.04
N THR A 151 12.94 -4.81 -9.94
CA THR A 151 12.08 -5.12 -8.79
C THR A 151 10.64 -4.62 -8.97
N LEU A 152 10.32 -3.90 -10.06
CA LEU A 152 8.99 -3.34 -10.26
C LEU A 152 7.89 -4.41 -10.40
N SER A 153 8.25 -5.63 -10.80
CA SER A 153 7.35 -6.78 -10.88
C SER A 153 7.06 -7.44 -9.53
N VAL A 154 7.54 -6.89 -8.40
CA VAL A 154 7.19 -7.40 -7.06
C VAL A 154 5.80 -6.94 -6.64
N SER A 155 5.39 -5.72 -7.04
CA SER A 155 4.14 -5.13 -6.55
C SER A 155 2.97 -5.51 -7.45
N PRO A 156 1.85 -6.03 -6.87
CA PRO A 156 0.63 -6.31 -7.64
C PRO A 156 -0.07 -5.03 -8.14
N TYR A 157 0.27 -3.87 -7.58
CA TYR A 157 -0.29 -2.56 -7.94
C TYR A 157 0.41 -1.90 -9.13
N GLN A 158 1.31 -2.62 -9.81
CA GLN A 158 2.03 -2.14 -10.99
C GLN A 158 1.59 -2.90 -12.25
N TYR A 159 1.80 -2.29 -13.42
CA TYR A 159 1.41 -2.87 -14.71
C TYR A 159 2.55 -3.73 -15.25
N THR A 160 2.59 -4.99 -14.80
CA THR A 160 3.62 -5.99 -15.06
C THR A 160 3.83 -6.23 -16.55
N ARG A 161 2.75 -6.23 -17.34
CA ARG A 161 2.84 -6.31 -18.81
C ARG A 161 3.66 -5.14 -19.39
N ILE A 162 3.33 -3.91 -19.00
CA ILE A 162 4.01 -2.70 -19.48
C ILE A 162 5.47 -2.66 -19.00
N ILE A 163 5.70 -3.09 -17.76
CA ILE A 163 7.05 -3.19 -17.18
C ILE A 163 7.93 -4.10 -18.05
N ARG A 164 7.43 -5.29 -18.41
CA ARG A 164 8.16 -6.23 -19.28
C ARG A 164 8.48 -5.59 -20.63
N GLU A 165 7.48 -5.04 -21.30
CA GLU A 165 7.62 -4.44 -22.64
C GLU A 165 8.63 -3.28 -22.65
N GLU A 166 8.60 -2.40 -21.66
CA GLU A 166 9.52 -1.25 -21.61
C GLU A 166 10.94 -1.65 -21.14
N LEU A 167 11.07 -2.70 -20.31
CA LEU A 167 12.37 -3.28 -19.95
C LEU A 167 13.04 -3.90 -21.17
N GLU A 168 12.33 -4.77 -21.89
CA GLU A 168 12.81 -5.42 -23.12
C GLU A 168 13.19 -4.38 -24.17
N ARG A 169 12.34 -3.36 -24.37
CA ARG A 169 12.62 -2.26 -25.29
C ARG A 169 13.90 -1.50 -24.94
N ALA A 170 14.13 -1.20 -23.66
CA ALA A 170 15.31 -0.47 -23.23
C ALA A 170 16.59 -1.31 -23.40
N CYS A 171 16.54 -2.59 -23.00
CA CYS A 171 17.68 -3.50 -23.13
C CYS A 171 18.05 -3.74 -24.59
N ALA A 172 17.05 -3.92 -25.47
CA ALA A 172 17.27 -4.10 -26.90
C ALA A 172 17.95 -2.88 -27.57
N ARG A 173 17.71 -1.66 -27.07
CA ARG A 173 18.37 -0.44 -27.59
C ARG A 173 19.85 -0.38 -27.24
N GLU A 174 20.21 -0.89 -26.07
CA GLU A 174 21.58 -0.86 -25.55
C GLU A 174 22.36 -2.16 -25.83
N GLY A 175 21.71 -3.17 -26.42
CA GLY A 175 22.34 -4.45 -26.76
C GLY A 175 22.63 -5.35 -25.56
N ILE A 176 21.86 -5.23 -24.47
CA ILE A 176 21.99 -6.07 -23.26
C ILE A 176 20.78 -7.00 -23.10
N GLU A 177 20.92 -8.04 -22.28
CA GLU A 177 19.82 -8.98 -22.01
C GLU A 177 18.77 -8.36 -21.06
N ALA A 178 17.48 -8.48 -21.42
CA ALA A 178 16.39 -8.19 -20.50
C ALA A 178 16.04 -9.42 -19.66
N ARG A 179 16.35 -9.38 -18.36
CA ARG A 179 15.97 -10.44 -17.40
C ARG A 179 14.68 -10.08 -16.69
N PHE A 180 13.55 -10.30 -17.34
CA PHE A 180 12.24 -10.13 -16.72
C PHE A 180 11.85 -11.36 -15.90
N VAL A 181 11.54 -11.17 -14.62
CA VAL A 181 10.95 -12.20 -13.74
C VAL A 181 9.72 -11.60 -13.06
N ASP A 182 8.63 -12.36 -13.01
CA ASP A 182 7.43 -11.97 -12.26
C ASP A 182 7.60 -12.33 -10.79
N TYR A 183 7.79 -11.33 -9.94
CA TYR A 183 8.02 -11.52 -8.50
C TYR A 183 6.75 -11.32 -7.66
N ARG A 184 5.58 -11.08 -8.27
CA ARG A 184 4.30 -10.90 -7.54
C ARG A 184 3.96 -12.06 -6.60
N PRO A 185 4.25 -13.34 -6.93
CA PRO A 185 4.02 -14.45 -6.00
C PRO A 185 4.77 -14.32 -4.66
N PHE A 186 5.85 -13.52 -4.62
CA PHE A 186 6.66 -13.30 -3.42
C PHE A 186 6.32 -11.98 -2.70
N TYR A 187 5.28 -11.27 -3.12
CA TYR A 187 4.89 -9.98 -2.54
C TYR A 187 4.56 -10.06 -1.04
N ASP A 188 3.84 -11.10 -0.62
CA ASP A 188 3.46 -11.29 0.78
C ASP A 188 4.68 -11.60 1.65
N GLU A 189 5.61 -12.39 1.12
CA GLU A 189 6.87 -12.72 1.79
C GLU A 189 7.79 -11.51 1.91
N ALA A 190 7.94 -10.73 0.82
CA ALA A 190 8.64 -9.43 0.87
C ALA A 190 7.98 -8.49 1.90
N THR A 191 6.66 -8.55 2.04
CA THR A 191 5.92 -7.77 3.04
C THR A 191 6.17 -8.21 4.46
N ARG A 192 6.21 -9.52 4.72
CA ARG A 192 6.55 -10.09 6.02
C ARG A 192 7.98 -9.71 6.42
N ARG A 193 8.97 -10.02 5.57
CA ARG A 193 10.39 -9.78 5.84
C ARG A 193 10.74 -8.31 6.04
N SER A 194 10.18 -7.41 5.22
CA SER A 194 10.42 -5.97 5.41
C SER A 194 9.83 -5.42 6.71
N ARG A 195 8.73 -5.99 7.22
CA ARG A 195 8.19 -5.62 8.54
C ARG A 195 9.06 -6.14 9.67
N GLU A 196 9.52 -7.39 9.56
CA GLU A 196 10.44 -8.00 10.53
C GLU A 196 11.77 -7.24 10.61
N GLY A 197 12.30 -6.80 9.46
CA GLY A 197 13.50 -5.97 9.37
C GLY A 197 13.28 -4.48 9.67
N GLY A 198 12.07 -4.06 10.09
CA GLY A 198 11.79 -2.66 10.42
C GLY A 198 11.96 -1.67 9.26
N MET A 199 11.91 -2.14 8.01
CA MET A 199 12.14 -1.29 6.84
C MET A 199 11.00 -0.29 6.65
N TYR A 200 11.34 0.91 6.21
CA TYR A 200 10.32 1.86 5.76
C TYR A 200 9.55 1.30 4.56
N ARG A 201 8.22 1.35 4.65
CA ARG A 201 7.29 0.94 3.60
C ARG A 201 6.39 2.10 3.18
N GLN A 202 6.51 2.46 1.92
CA GLN A 202 5.63 3.39 1.24
C GLN A 202 4.27 2.74 0.93
N ASN A 203 3.25 3.57 0.72
CA ASN A 203 1.89 3.16 0.33
C ASN A 203 1.47 3.69 -1.05
N TYR A 204 2.43 4.09 -1.88
CA TYR A 204 2.22 4.60 -3.23
C TYR A 204 3.48 4.37 -4.09
N CYS A 205 3.35 4.38 -5.42
CA CYS A 205 4.44 4.07 -6.34
C CYS A 205 5.61 5.06 -6.23
N GLY A 206 5.33 6.33 -5.93
CA GLY A 206 6.32 7.37 -5.70
C GLY A 206 6.00 8.69 -6.37
N CYS A 207 5.26 8.71 -7.49
CA CYS A 207 4.89 9.98 -8.13
C CYS A 207 3.71 10.64 -7.44
N ARG A 208 3.59 11.98 -7.58
CA ARG A 208 2.51 12.77 -6.99
C ARG A 208 1.11 12.31 -7.41
N PHE A 209 0.96 11.78 -8.63
CA PHE A 209 -0.33 11.23 -9.06
C PHE A 209 -0.70 9.99 -8.26
N SER A 210 0.26 9.06 -8.08
CA SER A 210 0.02 7.86 -7.27
C SER A 210 -0.18 8.20 -5.79
N GLU A 211 0.42 9.28 -5.30
CA GLU A 211 0.15 9.79 -3.96
C GLU A 211 -1.29 10.31 -3.82
N ALA A 212 -1.75 11.12 -4.77
CA ALA A 212 -3.12 11.64 -4.81
C ALA A 212 -4.16 10.51 -4.95
N GLU A 213 -3.91 9.56 -5.86
CA GLU A 213 -4.72 8.34 -6.03
C GLU A 213 -4.82 7.56 -4.71
N ALA A 214 -3.68 7.26 -4.08
CA ALA A 214 -3.65 6.53 -2.82
C ALA A 214 -4.33 7.29 -1.68
N ALA A 215 -4.28 8.63 -1.68
CA ALA A 215 -4.96 9.46 -0.69
C ALA A 215 -6.48 9.43 -0.85
N ALA A 216 -6.98 9.61 -2.09
CA ALA A 216 -8.40 9.56 -2.41
C ALA A 216 -9.00 8.19 -2.04
N GLU A 217 -8.35 7.09 -2.44
CA GLU A 217 -8.84 5.76 -2.09
C GLU A 217 -8.82 5.48 -0.58
N ARG A 218 -7.87 6.04 0.18
CA ARG A 218 -7.86 5.93 1.64
C ARG A 218 -9.03 6.67 2.26
N GLU A 219 -9.36 7.83 1.74
CA GLU A 219 -10.51 8.62 2.18
C GLU A 219 -11.82 7.89 1.90
N GLU A 220 -11.99 7.35 0.69
CA GLU A 220 -13.15 6.53 0.30
C GLU A 220 -13.30 5.30 1.20
N ARG A 221 -12.22 4.54 1.42
CA ARG A 221 -12.25 3.39 2.34
C ARG A 221 -12.55 3.80 3.78
N ALA A 222 -12.11 4.96 4.22
CA ALA A 222 -12.43 5.47 5.55
C ALA A 222 -13.90 5.89 5.65
N ALA A 223 -14.45 6.53 4.62
CA ALA A 223 -15.85 6.91 4.52
C ALA A 223 -16.77 5.67 4.50
N ALA A 224 -16.43 4.66 3.68
CA ALA A 224 -17.16 3.40 3.63
C ALA A 224 -17.16 2.67 4.99
N ARG A 225 -16.02 2.64 5.70
CA ARG A 225 -15.95 2.07 7.05
C ARG A 225 -16.78 2.86 8.06
N ARG A 226 -16.83 4.19 7.97
CA ARG A 226 -17.68 5.02 8.83
C ARG A 226 -19.16 4.74 8.57
N ALA A 227 -19.58 4.75 7.30
CA ALA A 227 -20.94 4.44 6.90
C ALA A 227 -21.36 3.03 7.34
N ALA A 228 -20.49 2.01 7.17
CA ALA A 228 -20.76 0.65 7.62
C ALA A 228 -20.91 0.55 9.15
N ARG A 229 -20.07 1.27 9.91
CA ARG A 229 -20.19 1.35 11.38
C ARG A 229 -21.47 2.04 11.81
N GLU A 230 -21.86 3.12 11.14
CA GLU A 230 -23.11 3.84 11.40
C GLU A 230 -24.33 3.00 11.06
N ALA A 231 -24.34 2.30 9.93
CA ALA A 231 -25.39 1.36 9.55
C ALA A 231 -25.50 0.20 10.55
N ALA A 232 -24.38 -0.41 10.95
CA ALA A 232 -24.36 -1.46 11.97
C ALA A 232 -24.85 -0.94 13.34
N LYS A 233 -24.51 0.32 13.68
CA LYS A 233 -25.04 0.98 14.87
C LYS A 233 -26.55 1.17 14.73
N ALA A 234 -27.06 1.73 13.63
CA ALA A 234 -28.49 1.94 13.42
C ALA A 234 -29.29 0.63 13.48
N ALA A 235 -28.80 -0.44 12.84
CA ALA A 235 -29.46 -1.74 12.83
C ALA A 235 -29.63 -2.37 14.23
N ARG A 236 -28.73 -2.06 15.17
CA ARG A 236 -28.80 -2.51 16.57
C ARG A 236 -29.33 -1.44 17.53
N ALA A 237 -30.04 -0.42 17.02
CA ALA A 237 -30.54 0.66 17.88
C ALA A 237 -31.54 0.17 18.92
N ASP A 238 -32.53 -0.63 18.51
CA ASP A 238 -33.56 -1.14 19.40
C ASP A 238 -33.02 -2.17 20.40
N GLU A 239 -32.14 -3.07 19.96
CA GLU A 239 -31.43 -4.02 20.82
C GLU A 239 -30.64 -3.28 21.91
N ARG A 240 -29.86 -2.25 21.53
CA ARG A 240 -29.10 -1.45 22.50
C ARG A 240 -30.01 -0.65 23.43
N ALA A 241 -31.11 -0.09 22.94
CA ALA A 241 -32.07 0.64 23.76
C ALA A 241 -32.74 -0.29 24.78
N ALA A 242 -33.09 -1.52 24.38
CA ALA A 242 -33.62 -2.55 25.26
C ALA A 242 -32.59 -2.98 26.33
N GLU A 243 -31.34 -3.23 25.93
CA GLU A 243 -30.26 -3.55 26.87
C GLU A 243 -30.01 -2.41 27.87
N GLU A 244 -30.03 -1.16 27.41
CA GLU A 244 -29.82 0.01 28.26
C GLU A 244 -30.98 0.19 29.24
N ALA A 245 -32.22 0.02 28.77
CA ALA A 245 -33.41 0.03 29.63
C ALA A 245 -33.35 -1.08 30.69
N GLU A 246 -32.92 -2.29 30.31
CA GLU A 246 -32.75 -3.40 31.26
C GLU A 246 -31.64 -3.11 32.28
N ARG A 247 -30.50 -2.57 31.85
CA ARG A 247 -29.40 -2.15 32.74
C ARG A 247 -29.86 -1.06 33.70
N ALA A 248 -30.63 -0.08 33.22
CA ALA A 248 -31.21 0.98 34.03
C ALA A 248 -32.18 0.40 35.09
N ARG A 249 -33.05 -0.54 34.70
CA ARG A 249 -33.94 -1.26 35.62
C ARG A 249 -33.16 -1.99 36.71
N LYS A 250 -32.16 -2.80 36.34
CA LYS A 250 -31.30 -3.53 37.29
C LYS A 250 -30.56 -2.59 38.25
N ARG A 251 -30.10 -1.43 37.77
CA ARG A 251 -29.47 -0.40 38.61
C ARG A 251 -30.46 0.21 39.60
N ALA A 252 -31.68 0.53 39.16
CA ALA A 252 -32.73 1.09 40.01
C ALA A 252 -33.17 0.09 41.10
N GLU A 253 -33.34 -1.19 40.75
CA GLU A 253 -33.65 -2.26 41.71
C GLU A 253 -32.57 -2.42 42.79
N LYS A 254 -31.30 -2.47 42.37
CA LYS A 254 -30.15 -2.54 43.30
C LYS A 254 -30.12 -1.35 44.25
N ARG A 255 -30.36 -0.13 43.75
CA ARG A 255 -30.41 1.09 44.57
C ARG A 255 -31.56 1.03 45.57
N ALA A 256 -32.77 0.68 45.13
CA ALA A 256 -33.93 0.56 46.01
C ALA A 256 -33.73 -0.50 47.11
N TYR A 257 -33.09 -1.63 46.78
CA TYR A 257 -32.71 -2.64 47.76
C TYR A 257 -31.69 -2.09 48.78
N ALA A 258 -30.65 -1.41 48.32
CA ALA A 258 -29.65 -0.80 49.19
C ALA A 258 -30.27 0.25 50.14
N ASP A 259 -31.17 1.09 49.63
CA ASP A 259 -31.89 2.10 50.42
C ASP A 259 -32.77 1.45 51.50
N ARG A 260 -33.52 0.38 51.15
CA ARG A 260 -34.30 -0.39 52.12
C ARG A 260 -33.42 -0.99 53.22
N GLN A 261 -32.27 -1.57 52.86
CA GLN A 261 -31.31 -2.11 53.82
C GLN A 261 -30.71 -1.02 54.71
N ALA A 262 -30.39 0.16 54.16
CA ALA A 262 -29.89 1.29 54.92
C ALA A 262 -30.93 1.79 55.95
N ARG A 263 -32.20 1.94 55.54
CA ARG A 263 -33.30 2.31 56.45
C ARG A 263 -33.49 1.29 57.57
N LYS A 264 -33.48 0.00 57.25
CA LYS A 264 -33.57 -1.08 58.25
C LYS A 264 -32.42 -1.02 59.27
N ARG A 265 -31.17 -0.82 58.80
CA ARG A 265 -30.00 -0.66 59.67
C ARG A 265 -30.10 0.59 60.55
N ALA A 266 -30.57 1.71 60.01
CA ALA A 266 -30.77 2.94 60.76
C ALA A 266 -31.82 2.78 61.87
N ALA A 267 -32.96 2.15 61.56
CA ALA A 267 -34.02 1.87 62.54
C ALA A 267 -33.54 0.93 63.65
N LEU A 268 -32.81 -0.14 63.31
CA LEU A 268 -32.21 -1.04 64.30
C LEU A 268 -31.17 -0.34 65.19
N LYS A 269 -30.38 0.58 64.62
CA LYS A 269 -29.41 1.39 65.37
C LYS A 269 -30.13 2.34 66.35
N ALA A 270 -31.21 2.98 65.92
CA ALA A 270 -32.02 3.85 66.78
C ALA A 270 -32.66 3.07 67.96
N LEU A 271 -33.22 1.89 67.69
CA LEU A 271 -33.78 1.00 68.72
C LEU A 271 -32.73 0.50 69.72
N ARG A 272 -31.50 0.26 69.28
CA ARG A 272 -30.38 -0.11 70.18
C ARG A 272 -29.88 1.07 71.02
N GLY A 273 -29.89 2.28 70.48
CA GLY A 273 -29.56 3.50 71.23
C GLY A 273 -30.57 3.76 72.37
N GLN A 274 -31.86 3.56 72.11
CA GLN A 274 -32.92 3.73 73.11
C GLN A 274 -32.91 2.67 74.24
N ARG A 275 -32.26 1.51 74.04
CA ARG A 275 -32.10 0.46 75.07
C ARG A 275 -30.77 0.55 75.83
N GLY A 276 -29.95 1.57 75.55
CA GLY A 276 -28.66 1.80 76.23
C GLY A 276 -28.65 2.98 77.20
N ASP A 277 -29.79 3.67 77.35
CA ASP A 277 -30.00 4.81 78.27
C ASP A 277 -30.87 4.46 79.50
N GLU A 278 -31.09 3.16 79.76
CA GLU A 278 -31.58 2.61 81.06
C GLU A 278 -30.43 1.89 81.79
#